data_AF-A0AAV1RKG5-F1
#
_entry.id   AF-A0AAV1RKG5-F1
#
_cell.length_a   1.000
_cell.length_b   1.000
_cell.length_c   1.000
_cell.angle_alpha   90.00
_cell.angle_beta   90.00
_cell.angle_gamma   90.00
#
_symmetry.space_group_name_H-M   'P 1'
#
loop_
_entity.id
_entity.type
_entity.pdbx_description
1 polymer ?
#
loop_
_entity_poly.entity_id
_entity_poly.type
_entity_poly.pdbx_seq_one_letter_code
_entity_poly.pdbx_strand_id
1 'polypeptide(L)'
;MGPFDIYFASSLVTYLPTLKVLSLRCSMLYKDTLICILDNLRCLEVLNISHCLLIEVPPPPAPRRIVRQLDKTILEKASRLREFLTCMRDTCIMCQRTRNDEGLMRWYKYNEGLWKEDEEQKKTTFKSLRSFCLFCVSCGDKKPNSG
;
A
#
# COMPACT_ATOMS: atom_id res chain seq x y z
N MET A 1 -9.06 -0.32 -10.19
CA MET A 1 -8.91 0.41 -8.93
C MET A 1 -8.19 1.70 -9.24
N GLY A 2 -8.77 2.86 -8.90
CA GLY A 2 -8.15 4.16 -9.13
C GLY A 2 -6.91 4.39 -8.25
N PRO A 3 -6.11 5.42 -8.53
CA PRO A 3 -4.94 5.74 -7.72
C PRO A 3 -5.34 6.23 -6.33
N PHE A 4 -4.53 5.90 -5.33
CA PHE A 4 -4.62 6.53 -4.02
C PHE A 4 -4.02 7.93 -4.11
N ASP A 5 -4.91 8.91 -4.14
CA ASP A 5 -4.61 10.33 -4.26
C ASP A 5 -4.72 11.07 -2.93
N ILE A 6 -4.62 12.39 -2.97
CA ILE A 6 -4.63 13.20 -1.75
C ILE A 6 -5.98 13.14 -1.04
N TYR A 7 -7.09 12.98 -1.78
CA TYR A 7 -8.43 12.87 -1.19
C TYR A 7 -8.57 11.58 -0.40
N PHE A 8 -7.98 10.50 -0.89
CA PHE A 8 -7.88 9.25 -0.15
C PHE A 8 -7.16 9.43 1.20
N ALA A 9 -5.97 10.05 1.21
CA ALA A 9 -5.25 10.33 2.45
C ALA A 9 -6.06 11.24 3.39
N SER A 10 -6.63 12.33 2.88
CA SER A 10 -7.45 13.24 3.67
C SER A 10 -8.65 12.55 4.31
N SER A 11 -9.27 11.62 3.60
CA SER A 11 -10.40 10.84 4.11
C SER A 11 -9.95 9.89 5.24
N LEU A 12 -8.82 9.19 5.06
CA LEU A 12 -8.25 8.37 6.12
C LEU A 12 -7.94 9.18 7.38
N VAL A 13 -7.30 10.33 7.21
CA VAL A 13 -6.92 11.20 8.34
C VAL A 13 -8.15 11.73 9.07
N THR A 14 -9.19 12.10 8.32
CA THR A 14 -10.41 12.70 8.88
C THR A 14 -11.25 11.66 9.63
N TYR A 15 -11.46 10.50 9.03
CA TYR A 15 -12.42 9.52 9.54
C TYR A 15 -11.78 8.41 10.35
N LEU A 16 -10.48 8.14 10.16
CA LEU A 16 -9.75 7.03 10.79
C LEU A 16 -8.43 7.50 11.45
N PRO A 17 -8.43 8.52 12.33
CA PRO A 17 -7.20 9.07 12.91
C PRO A 17 -6.44 8.08 13.82
N THR A 18 -7.13 7.06 14.35
CA THR A 18 -6.57 6.04 15.24
C THR A 18 -6.15 4.76 14.51
N LEU A 19 -6.14 4.77 13.17
CA LEU A 19 -5.79 3.61 12.36
C LEU A 19 -4.36 3.13 12.67
N LYS A 20 -4.24 1.85 13.03
CA LYS A 20 -2.95 1.22 13.38
C LYS A 20 -2.28 0.49 12.22
N VAL A 21 -3.07 -0.09 11.34
CA VAL A 21 -2.57 -0.93 10.25
C VAL A 21 -3.20 -0.46 8.94
N LEU A 22 -2.36 -0.14 7.96
CA LEU A 22 -2.78 0.23 6.62
C LEU A 22 -2.02 -0.59 5.58
N SER A 23 -2.75 -1.22 4.68
CA SER A 23 -2.18 -1.97 3.55
C SER A 23 -2.72 -1.42 2.23
N LEU A 24 -1.81 -0.94 1.38
CA LEU A 24 -2.06 -0.39 0.04
C LEU A 24 -1.42 -1.25 -1.06
N ARG A 25 -1.02 -2.49 -0.72
CA ARG A 25 -0.30 -3.44 -1.60
C ARG A 25 -0.90 -3.46 -3.03
N CYS A 26 -0.04 -3.62 -4.04
CA CYS A 26 -0.44 -3.77 -5.45
C CYS A 26 -1.28 -2.62 -6.04
N SER A 27 -1.18 -1.41 -5.48
CA SER A 27 -1.98 -0.26 -5.92
C SER A 27 -1.11 0.89 -6.46
N MET A 28 -1.72 1.81 -7.21
CA MET A 28 -1.10 3.08 -7.56
C MET A 28 -1.18 4.03 -6.37
N LEU A 29 -0.05 4.64 -6.00
CA LEU A 29 0.06 5.54 -4.85
C LEU A 29 0.86 6.77 -5.26
N TYR A 30 0.35 7.97 -4.99
CA TYR A 30 1.13 9.18 -5.18
C TYR A 30 2.10 9.40 -4.01
N LYS A 31 3.28 9.94 -4.31
CA LYS A 31 4.31 10.26 -3.32
C LYS A 31 3.77 11.22 -2.25
N ASP A 32 3.04 12.26 -2.66
CA ASP A 32 2.47 13.23 -1.72
C ASP A 32 1.39 12.62 -0.83
N THR A 33 0.59 11.69 -1.36
CA THR A 33 -0.37 10.89 -0.59
C THR A 33 0.33 10.07 0.49
N LEU A 34 1.43 9.39 0.14
CA LEU A 34 2.22 8.61 1.10
C LEU A 34 2.79 9.51 2.22
N ILE A 35 3.32 10.67 1.86
CA ILE A 35 3.83 11.65 2.84
C ILE A 35 2.69 12.12 3.75
N CYS A 36 1.52 12.46 3.19
CA CYS A 36 0.35 12.89 3.95
C CYS A 36 -0.10 11.82 4.97
N ILE A 37 -0.15 10.55 4.56
CA ILE A 37 -0.46 9.41 5.45
C ILE A 37 0.55 9.33 6.58
N LEU A 38 1.85 9.40 6.26
CA LEU A 38 2.93 9.30 7.24
C LEU A 38 2.99 10.49 8.20
N ASP A 39 2.54 11.67 7.81
CA ASP A 39 2.56 12.86 8.67
C ASP A 39 1.33 12.95 9.59
N ASN A 40 0.17 12.50 9.12
CA ASN A 40 -1.09 12.75 9.80
C ASN A 40 -1.64 11.54 10.58
N LEU A 41 -1.38 10.29 10.14
CA LEU A 41 -1.82 9.10 10.89
C LEU A 41 -0.84 8.75 12.02
N ARG A 42 -0.87 9.52 13.11
CA ARG A 42 0.08 9.38 14.22
C ARG A 42 0.04 8.02 14.93
N CYS A 43 -1.12 7.36 14.95
CA CYS A 43 -1.30 6.04 15.55
C CYS A 43 -0.92 4.86 14.64
N LEU A 44 -0.50 5.14 13.40
CA LEU A 44 -0.12 4.10 12.46
C LEU A 44 1.13 3.36 12.96
N GLU A 45 1.02 2.05 13.10
CA GLU A 45 2.09 1.14 13.54
C GLU A 45 2.63 0.32 12.36
N VAL A 46 1.76 -0.08 11.43
CA VAL A 46 2.12 -0.94 10.29
C VAL A 46 1.63 -0.32 8.98
N LEU A 47 2.56 -0.14 8.03
CA LEU A 47 2.25 0.30 6.67
C LEU A 47 2.81 -0.68 5.65
N ASN A 48 1.93 -1.18 4.78
CA ASN A 48 2.31 -2.05 3.69
C ASN A 48 2.05 -1.39 2.33
N ILE A 49 3.13 -1.05 1.63
CA ILE A 49 3.12 -0.51 0.26
C ILE A 49 3.86 -1.44 -0.71
N SER A 50 3.86 -2.74 -0.43
CA SER A 50 4.53 -3.72 -1.28
C SER A 50 3.90 -3.77 -2.67
N HIS A 51 4.74 -3.79 -3.71
CA HIS A 51 4.32 -3.85 -5.11
C HIS A 51 3.42 -2.69 -5.56
N CYS A 52 3.45 -1.56 -4.84
CA CYS A 52 2.77 -0.35 -5.28
C CYS A 52 3.51 0.31 -6.44
N LEU A 53 2.76 0.96 -7.33
CA LEU A 53 3.31 1.91 -8.29
C LEU A 53 3.35 3.28 -7.64
N LEU A 54 4.53 3.69 -7.17
CA LEU A 54 4.71 5.00 -6.56
C LEU A 54 4.94 6.05 -7.65
N ILE A 55 4.11 7.09 -7.67
CA ILE A 55 4.11 8.14 -8.70
C ILE A 55 4.43 9.49 -8.08
N GLU A 56 5.39 10.19 -8.65
CA GLU A 56 5.72 11.57 -8.33
C GLU A 56 5.18 12.50 -9.42
N VAL A 57 4.52 13.57 -9.01
CA VAL A 57 3.99 14.61 -9.89
C VAL A 57 4.76 15.90 -9.61
N PRO A 58 5.88 16.15 -10.30
CA PRO A 58 6.63 17.38 -10.10
C PRO A 58 5.85 18.59 -10.63
N PRO A 59 6.24 19.82 -10.23
CA PRO A 59 5.64 21.04 -10.76
C PRO A 59 5.76 21.10 -12.30
N PRO A 60 4.76 21.64 -13.00
CA PRO A 60 4.87 21.91 -14.44
C PRO A 60 6.12 22.74 -14.74
N PRO A 61 6.85 22.45 -15.83
CA PRO A 61 6.48 21.61 -16.97
C PRO A 61 6.94 20.14 -16.86
N ALA A 62 7.47 19.70 -15.73
CA ALA A 62 8.06 18.37 -15.62
C ALA A 62 7.00 17.25 -15.71
N PRO A 63 7.25 16.16 -16.45
CA PRO A 63 6.31 15.05 -16.54
C PRO A 63 6.28 14.23 -15.24
N ARG A 64 5.18 13.51 -15.04
CA ARG A 64 5.04 12.53 -13.94
C ARG A 64 6.12 11.46 -14.04
N ARG A 65 6.60 10.98 -12.89
CA ARG A 65 7.68 9.99 -12.81
C ARG A 65 7.28 8.82 -11.93
N ILE A 66 7.66 7.62 -12.35
CA ILE A 66 7.57 6.43 -11.50
C ILE A 66 8.79 6.42 -10.58
N VAL A 67 8.53 6.44 -9.28
CA VAL A 67 9.56 6.39 -8.26
C VAL A 67 10.08 4.95 -8.16
N ARG A 68 11.38 4.75 -8.40
CA ARG A 68 12.02 3.42 -8.36
C ARG A 68 12.55 3.05 -6.98
N GLN A 69 12.89 4.04 -6.17
CA GLN A 69 13.43 3.87 -4.83
C GLN A 69 12.82 4.92 -3.90
N LEU A 70 12.60 4.56 -2.64
CA LEU A 70 12.09 5.49 -1.65
C LEU A 70 13.16 6.52 -1.28
N ASP A 71 12.74 7.78 -1.22
CA ASP A 71 13.61 8.86 -0.77
C ASP A 71 13.88 8.77 0.73
N LYS A 72 15.01 9.34 1.15
CA LYS A 72 15.40 9.39 2.58
C LYS A 72 14.31 9.99 3.45
N THR A 73 13.60 11.01 2.97
CA THR A 73 12.50 11.66 3.69
C THR A 73 11.34 10.72 4.00
N ILE A 74 11.00 9.81 3.08
CA ILE A 74 9.95 8.81 3.29
C ILE A 74 10.43 7.78 4.31
N LEU A 75 11.69 7.34 4.20
CA LEU A 75 12.28 6.39 5.13
C LEU A 75 12.37 6.95 6.55
N GLU A 76 12.76 8.22 6.70
CA GLU A 76 12.79 8.93 7.98
C GLU A 76 11.38 9.04 8.59
N LYS A 77 10.38 9.45 7.80
CA LYS A 77 8.98 9.52 8.27
C LYS A 77 8.43 8.15 8.65
N ALA A 78 8.80 7.10 7.92
CA ALA A 78 8.39 5.74 8.18
C ALA A 78 9.15 5.07 9.35
N SER A 79 10.26 5.65 9.82
CA SER A 79 11.06 5.08 10.91
C SER A 79 10.29 4.96 12.25
N ARG A 80 9.24 5.76 12.43
CA ARG A 80 8.34 5.66 13.60
C ARG A 80 7.43 4.43 13.58
N LEU A 81 7.24 3.82 12.41
CA LEU A 81 6.39 2.66 12.26
C LEU A 81 7.09 1.45 12.85
N ARG A 82 6.31 0.59 13.50
CA ARG A 82 6.79 -0.70 13.98
C ARG A 82 7.20 -1.58 12.79
N GLU A 83 6.39 -1.58 11.73
CA GLU A 83 6.66 -2.35 10.51
C GLU A 83 6.34 -1.54 9.25
N PHE A 84 7.31 -1.48 8.34
CA PHE A 84 7.17 -0.84 7.04
C PHE A 84 7.51 -1.84 5.93
N LEU A 85 6.46 -2.40 5.30
CA LEU A 85 6.58 -3.43 4.28
C LEU A 85 6.62 -2.78 2.89
N THR A 86 7.75 -2.95 2.20
CA THR A 86 7.98 -2.36 0.88
C THR A 86 8.54 -3.40 -0.09
N CYS A 87 8.12 -3.31 -1.34
CA CYS A 87 8.71 -4.08 -2.44
C CYS A 87 8.63 -3.23 -3.71
N MET A 88 9.77 -2.77 -4.19
CA MET A 88 9.92 -1.96 -5.40
C MET A 88 10.97 -2.54 -6.36
N ARG A 89 11.33 -3.81 -6.17
CA ARG A 89 12.42 -4.48 -6.90
C ARG A 89 11.99 -4.90 -8.30
N ASP A 90 12.90 -4.75 -9.24
CA ASP A 90 12.69 -5.12 -10.64
C ASP A 90 12.63 -6.65 -10.83
N THR A 91 13.24 -7.40 -9.91
CA THR A 91 13.20 -8.88 -9.89
C THR A 91 11.88 -9.46 -9.39
N CYS A 92 11.00 -8.63 -8.82
CA CYS A 92 9.71 -9.11 -8.34
C CYS A 92 8.70 -9.10 -9.48
N ILE A 93 8.17 -10.28 -9.81
CA ILE A 93 7.15 -10.47 -10.87
C ILE A 93 5.96 -9.52 -10.66
N MET A 94 5.49 -9.36 -9.43
CA MET A 94 4.37 -8.46 -9.11
C MET A 94 4.72 -6.99 -9.35
N CYS A 95 5.92 -6.55 -8.96
CA CYS A 95 6.38 -5.18 -9.25
C CYS A 95 6.56 -4.94 -10.74
N GLN A 96 7.10 -5.93 -11.47
CA GLN A 96 7.26 -5.86 -12.92
C GLN A 96 5.91 -5.75 -13.62
N ARG A 97 4.94 -6.59 -13.24
CA ARG A 97 3.55 -6.53 -13.75
C ARG A 97 2.90 -5.20 -13.45
N THR A 98 2.94 -4.75 -12.19
CA THR A 98 2.37 -3.46 -11.79
C THR A 98 2.93 -2.30 -12.62
N ARG A 99 4.24 -2.32 -12.95
CA ARG A 99 4.84 -1.29 -13.82
C ARG A 99 4.40 -1.42 -15.28
N ASN A 100 4.40 -2.63 -15.82
CA ASN A 100 3.98 -2.90 -17.21
C ASN A 100 2.50 -2.57 -17.43
N ASP A 101 1.68 -2.74 -16.40
CA ASP A 101 0.25 -2.42 -16.42
C ASP A 101 -0.04 -0.94 -16.09
N GLU A 102 0.99 -0.10 -15.90
CA GLU A 102 0.86 1.29 -15.46
C GLU A 102 0.06 1.44 -14.15
N GLY A 103 0.11 0.40 -13.31
CA GLY A 103 -0.59 0.33 -12.04
C GLY A 103 -2.08 -0.01 -12.13
N LEU A 104 -2.60 -0.20 -13.35
CA LEU A 104 -3.94 -0.72 -13.60
C LEU A 104 -3.89 -2.25 -13.66
N MET A 105 -3.87 -2.92 -12.50
CA MET A 105 -3.67 -4.36 -12.43
C MET A 105 -4.62 -5.14 -13.37
N ARG A 106 -4.08 -5.66 -14.48
CA ARG A 106 -4.84 -6.33 -15.54
C ARG A 106 -4.90 -7.82 -15.25
N TRP A 107 -5.52 -8.19 -14.13
CA TRP A 107 -5.60 -9.59 -13.66
C TRP A 107 -6.06 -10.57 -14.75
N TYR A 108 -6.98 -10.14 -15.62
CA TYR A 108 -7.48 -10.93 -16.76
C TYR A 108 -6.40 -11.34 -17.78
N LYS A 109 -5.23 -10.67 -17.79
CA LYS A 109 -4.12 -11.01 -18.69
C LYS A 109 -3.15 -12.04 -18.11
N TYR A 110 -3.15 -12.25 -16.80
CA TYR A 110 -2.21 -13.13 -16.12
C TYR A 110 -3.01 -14.32 -15.56
N ASN A 111 -3.08 -15.39 -16.36
CA ASN A 111 -3.85 -16.63 -16.19
C ASN A 111 -4.21 -17.07 -14.76
N GLU A 112 -5.37 -17.73 -14.64
CA GLU A 112 -5.84 -18.48 -13.48
C GLU A 112 -4.78 -19.48 -12.98
N GLY A 113 -3.97 -19.08 -12.00
CA GLY A 113 -3.02 -19.99 -11.34
C GLY A 113 -1.90 -19.30 -10.58
N LEU A 114 -1.43 -18.13 -11.04
CA LEU A 114 -0.24 -17.46 -10.47
C LEU A 114 -0.51 -16.69 -9.17
N TRP A 115 -1.76 -16.62 -8.74
CA TRP A 115 -2.17 -16.04 -7.46
C TRP A 115 -2.02 -17.03 -6.30
N LYS A 116 -1.77 -18.32 -6.56
CA LYS A 116 -1.55 -19.36 -5.54
C LYS A 116 -0.08 -19.53 -5.15
N GLU A 117 0.86 -19.22 -6.03
CA GLU A 117 2.30 -19.47 -5.78
C GLU A 117 2.93 -18.48 -4.78
N ASP A 118 2.36 -17.28 -4.65
CA ASP A 118 2.80 -16.27 -3.68
C ASP A 118 2.54 -16.70 -2.21
N GLU A 119 1.74 -17.75 -1.96
CA GLU A 119 1.50 -18.30 -0.62
C GLU A 119 2.55 -19.31 -0.15
N GLU A 120 3.34 -19.92 -1.04
CA GLU A 120 4.08 -21.14 -0.66
C GLU A 120 5.52 -20.89 -0.18
N GLN A 121 6.15 -19.77 -0.54
CA GLN A 121 7.53 -19.48 -0.12
C GLN A 121 7.66 -18.63 1.16
N LYS A 122 6.56 -18.19 1.77
CA LYS A 122 6.60 -17.45 3.05
C LYS A 122 5.60 -18.00 4.09
N LYS A 123 5.42 -19.33 4.12
CA LYS A 123 4.73 -20.03 5.21
C LYS A 123 5.59 -20.05 6.50
N THR A 124 5.87 -18.87 7.04
CA THR A 124 6.07 -18.72 8.49
C THR A 124 5.49 -17.35 8.87
N THR A 125 4.34 -17.42 9.54
CA THR A 125 3.56 -16.29 10.10
C THR A 125 2.79 -15.46 9.06
N PHE A 126 1.63 -15.98 8.64
CA PHE A 126 0.33 -15.29 8.58
C PHE A 126 -0.64 -16.19 7.81
N LYS A 127 -1.15 -17.24 8.48
CA LYS A 127 -2.31 -17.98 7.98
C LYS A 127 -3.54 -17.13 8.23
N SER A 128 -4.32 -16.92 7.17
CA SER A 128 -5.65 -16.29 7.13
C SER A 128 -5.67 -14.84 6.67
N LEU A 129 -5.43 -14.63 5.38
CA LEU A 129 -6.16 -13.62 4.60
C LEU A 129 -6.42 -14.22 3.22
N ARG A 130 -7.48 -15.02 3.17
CA ARG A 130 -8.11 -15.46 1.93
C ARG A 130 -8.42 -14.22 1.09
N SER A 131 -7.92 -14.21 -0.14
CA SER A 131 -8.55 -13.61 -1.32
C SER A 131 -9.50 -12.45 -1.03
N PHE A 132 -8.98 -11.24 -0.78
CA PHE A 132 -9.73 -10.03 -1.08
C PHE A 132 -8.77 -8.84 -1.17
N CYS A 133 -8.76 -8.21 -2.34
CA CYS A 133 -8.22 -6.87 -2.53
C CYS A 133 -9.21 -5.83 -1.95
N LEU A 134 -9.68 -6.05 -0.72
CA LEU A 134 -10.48 -5.10 0.04
C LEU A 134 -9.65 -4.61 1.21
N PHE A 135 -9.62 -3.29 1.37
CA PHE A 135 -9.23 -2.57 2.58
C PHE A 135 -9.36 -3.42 3.86
N CYS A 136 -8.23 -3.79 4.48
CA CYS A 136 -8.22 -4.04 5.92
C CYS A 136 -7.99 -2.71 6.63
N VAL A 137 -9.06 -1.92 6.77
CA VAL A 137 -9.18 -1.06 7.95
C VAL A 137 -9.62 -1.99 9.06
N SER A 138 -8.69 -2.52 9.84
CA SER A 138 -9.06 -3.15 11.11
C SER A 138 -9.47 -2.03 12.07
N CYS A 139 -10.74 -1.64 12.00
CA CYS A 139 -11.38 -0.92 13.10
C CYS A 139 -11.62 -1.95 14.20
N GLY A 140 -10.96 -1.78 15.34
CA GLY A 140 -11.22 -2.59 16.52
C GLY A 140 -12.55 -2.19 17.15
N ASP A 141 -13.66 -2.70 16.63
CA ASP A 141 -14.95 -2.59 17.30
C ASP A 141 -15.00 -3.56 18.47
N LYS A 142 -14.85 -3.02 19.69
CA LYS A 142 -15.30 -3.71 20.91
C LYS A 142 -16.81 -3.91 20.77
N LYS A 143 -17.27 -5.16 20.59
CA LYS A 143 -18.67 -5.51 20.81
C LYS A 143 -19.04 -5.23 22.28
N PRO A 144 -20.20 -4.62 22.57
CA PRO A 144 -20.72 -4.57 23.93
C PRO A 144 -21.20 -5.97 24.35
N ASN A 145 -20.84 -6.38 25.57
CA ASN A 145 -21.42 -7.55 26.22
C ASN A 145 -22.92 -7.34 26.43
N SER A 146 -23.74 -8.19 25.83
CA SER A 146 -25.11 -8.44 26.30
C SER A 146 -25.08 -9.65 27.22
N GLY A 147 -25.41 -9.41 28.50
CA GLY A 147 -25.82 -10.46 29.43
C GLY A 147 -27.23 -10.95 29.16
#